data_AF-A0A9X5XMS8-F1
#
_entry.id   AF-A0A9X5XMS8-F1
#
_cell.length_a   1.000
_cell.length_b   1.000
_cell.length_c   1.000
_cell.angle_alpha   90.00
_cell.angle_beta   90.00
_cell.angle_gamma   90.00
#
_symmetry.space_group_name_H-M   'P 1'
#
loop_
_entity.id
_entity.type
_entity.pdbx_description
1 polymer ?
#
loop_
_entity_poly.entity_id
_entity_poly.type
_entity_poly.pdbx_seq_one_letter_code
_entity_poly.pdbx_strand_id
1 'polypeptide(L)'
;SLLGLPDSELFMPRESDFLSLEPLEPVTEAGLDADEYAGDSPELAAARRRHPSHPDFIPVQSPVVNDHERTVSCLEELAESRTELADVRPGPLGTLDVYVFADGTTLCMTPGHRETAERLAAALRAGETPVLLGGSGVSGAYALTFACGEESIYILADRVIASL
;
A
#
# COMPACT_ATOMS: atom_id res chain seq x y z
N SER A 1 28.23 5.15 30.32
CA SER A 1 28.79 6.15 29.40
C SER A 1 28.05 6.10 28.09
N LEU A 2 27.06 6.98 27.92
CA LEU A 2 26.35 7.17 26.66
C LEU A 2 27.20 8.13 25.80
N LEU A 3 27.63 7.65 24.64
CA LEU A 3 28.16 8.43 23.52
C LEU A 3 29.39 9.30 23.84
N GLY A 4 30.59 8.71 23.77
CA GLY A 4 31.89 9.37 23.98
C GLY A 4 32.24 10.50 23.01
N LEU A 5 31.45 11.56 23.00
CA LEU A 5 31.77 12.87 22.45
C LEU A 5 32.26 13.76 23.59
N PRO A 6 33.29 14.60 23.36
CA PRO A 6 33.70 15.58 24.35
C PRO A 6 32.53 16.54 24.62
N ASP A 7 32.29 16.87 25.89
CA ASP A 7 31.23 17.75 26.40
C ASP A 7 31.27 19.19 25.82
N SER A 8 32.24 19.46 24.94
CA SER A 8 32.53 20.74 24.30
C SER A 8 31.98 20.88 22.88
N GLU A 9 31.31 19.86 22.33
CA GLU A 9 30.69 19.91 20.98
C GLU A 9 29.16 19.88 20.99
N LEU A 10 28.53 20.00 22.16
CA LEU A 10 27.11 20.30 22.26
C LEU A 10 26.89 21.78 21.92
N PHE A 11 26.58 22.03 20.66
CA PHE A 11 26.18 23.37 20.21
C PHE A 11 24.86 23.75 20.89
N MET A 12 24.94 24.63 21.90
CA MET A 12 23.78 25.25 22.52
C MET A 12 23.63 26.67 21.93
N PRO A 13 22.56 26.95 21.18
CA PRO A 13 22.35 28.29 20.62
C PRO A 13 22.26 29.31 21.75
N ARG A 14 22.99 30.42 21.59
CA ARG A 14 23.06 31.54 22.53
C ARG A 14 21.88 32.50 22.25
N GLU A 15 21.41 33.19 23.28
CA GLU A 15 20.27 34.14 23.18
C GLU A 15 20.43 35.17 22.07
N SER A 16 21.67 35.54 21.72
CA SER A 16 21.99 36.47 20.64
C SER A 16 21.62 35.97 19.25
N ASP A 17 21.53 34.65 19.03
CA ASP A 17 21.18 34.07 17.74
C ASP A 17 19.66 34.20 17.44
N PHE A 18 18.84 34.54 18.44
CA PHE A 18 17.40 34.81 18.27
C PHE A 18 17.07 36.28 17.98
N LEU A 19 18.04 37.21 18.17
CA LEU A 19 17.80 38.65 18.03
C LEU A 19 17.75 39.14 16.57
N SER A 20 18.02 38.28 15.58
CA SER A 20 17.89 38.59 14.14
C SER A 20 16.59 38.06 13.51
N LEU A 21 15.69 37.49 14.32
CA LEU A 21 14.33 37.17 13.87
C LEU A 21 13.47 38.43 14.09
N GLU A 22 13.50 39.33 13.11
CA GLU A 22 12.50 40.40 13.01
C GLU A 22 11.10 39.76 13.10
N PRO A 23 10.17 40.30 13.93
CA PRO A 23 8.80 39.81 13.97
C PRO A 23 8.16 40.05 12.60
N LEU A 24 8.01 38.99 11.82
CA LEU A 24 7.22 39.05 10.59
C LEU A 24 5.79 39.39 10.99
N GLU A 25 5.32 40.57 10.58
CA GLU A 25 3.92 40.95 10.75
C GLU A 25 3.03 39.86 10.11
N PRO A 26 1.94 39.44 10.77
CA PRO A 26 1.03 38.48 10.20
C PRO A 26 0.36 39.12 8.98
N VAL A 27 0.81 38.77 7.78
CA VAL A 27 0.07 39.04 6.55
C VAL A 27 -1.17 38.15 6.61
N THR A 28 -2.29 38.76 7.00
CA THR A 28 -3.61 38.17 6.83
C THR A 28 -3.90 38.14 5.33
N GLU A 29 -3.45 37.10 4.65
CA GLU A 29 -3.98 36.78 3.33
C GLU A 29 -5.40 36.22 3.53
N ALA A 30 -6.35 36.99 3.02
CA ALA A 30 -7.76 36.68 3.02
C ALA A 30 -7.99 35.28 2.45
N GLY A 31 -8.82 34.50 3.15
CA GLY A 31 -9.31 33.23 2.66
C GLY A 31 -9.96 33.41 1.30
N LEU A 32 -9.28 32.92 0.28
CA LEU A 32 -9.81 32.77 -1.07
C LEU A 32 -9.58 31.32 -1.48
N ASP A 33 -10.72 30.67 -1.74
CA ASP A 33 -10.88 29.54 -2.65
C ASP A 33 -10.41 28.16 -2.20
N ALA A 34 -11.09 27.63 -1.18
CA ALA A 34 -11.23 26.17 -1.03
C ALA A 34 -12.24 25.55 -2.02
N ASP A 35 -13.03 26.37 -2.73
CA ASP A 35 -14.12 25.92 -3.61
C ASP A 35 -13.86 26.12 -5.13
N GLU A 36 -12.72 26.67 -5.56
CA GLU A 36 -12.47 26.96 -6.98
C GLU A 36 -11.90 25.76 -7.79
N TYR A 37 -11.53 24.65 -7.13
CA TYR A 37 -10.80 23.54 -7.77
C TYR A 37 -11.60 22.24 -7.89
N ALA A 38 -12.92 22.29 -7.69
CA ALA A 38 -13.83 21.15 -7.87
C ALA A 38 -14.04 20.85 -9.38
N GLY A 39 -12.97 20.44 -10.07
CA GLY A 39 -13.02 20.12 -11.50
C GLY A 39 -11.66 19.93 -12.18
N ASP A 40 -10.54 20.09 -11.48
CA ASP A 40 -9.21 19.96 -12.09
C ASP A 40 -8.90 18.52 -12.50
N SER A 41 -8.39 18.36 -13.72
CA SER A 41 -7.89 17.09 -14.26
C SER A 41 -6.78 16.51 -13.36
N PRO A 42 -6.70 15.17 -13.20
CA PRO A 42 -5.72 14.51 -12.31
C PRO A 42 -4.25 14.89 -12.60
N GLU A 43 -3.95 15.27 -13.84
CA GLU A 43 -2.63 15.72 -14.28
C GLU A 43 -2.28 17.13 -13.77
N LEU A 44 -3.24 18.05 -13.76
CA LEU A 44 -3.09 19.41 -13.24
C LEU A 44 -2.95 19.40 -11.72
N ALA A 45 -3.73 18.53 -11.05
CA ALA A 45 -3.58 18.27 -9.62
C ALA A 45 -2.20 17.68 -9.28
N ALA A 46 -1.61 16.86 -10.17
CA ALA A 46 -0.27 16.32 -9.98
C ALA A 46 0.83 17.37 -10.10
N ALA A 47 0.72 18.28 -11.08
CA ALA A 47 1.69 19.35 -11.30
C ALA A 47 1.80 20.35 -10.12
N ARG A 48 0.72 20.48 -9.32
CA ARG A 48 0.69 21.35 -8.13
C ARG A 48 1.22 20.68 -6.86
N ARG A 49 1.55 19.38 -6.88
CA ARG A 49 2.07 18.68 -5.69
C ARG A 49 3.47 19.21 -5.37
N ARG A 50 3.63 19.74 -4.16
CA ARG A 50 4.93 20.16 -3.64
C ARG A 50 5.85 18.95 -3.52
N HIS A 51 7.14 19.14 -3.79
CA HIS A 51 8.14 18.09 -3.64
C HIS A 51 8.26 17.69 -2.15
N PRO A 52 8.50 16.41 -1.80
CA PRO A 52 8.64 15.98 -0.40
C PRO A 52 9.71 16.71 0.42
N SER A 53 10.69 17.31 -0.25
CA SER A 53 11.75 18.12 0.40
C SER A 53 11.38 19.60 0.60
N HIS A 54 10.19 20.03 0.17
CA HIS A 54 9.73 21.41 0.37
C HIS A 54 9.27 21.60 1.82
N PRO A 55 9.60 22.73 2.50
CA PRO A 55 9.23 22.96 3.89
C PRO A 55 7.71 22.91 4.14
N ASP A 56 6.92 23.38 3.16
CA ASP A 56 5.45 23.34 3.22
C ASP A 56 4.83 22.05 2.64
N PHE A 57 5.61 20.97 2.51
CA PHE A 57 5.07 19.67 2.12
C PHE A 57 4.32 19.05 3.31
N ILE A 58 3.01 18.93 3.16
CA ILE A 58 2.18 18.18 4.10
C ILE A 58 1.92 16.81 3.46
N PRO A 59 2.41 15.71 4.06
CA PRO A 59 2.11 14.37 3.56
C PRO A 59 0.59 14.16 3.58
N VAL A 60 -0.01 14.07 2.40
CA VAL A 60 -1.39 13.62 2.29
C VAL A 60 -1.38 12.15 2.70
N GLN A 61 -1.99 11.82 3.84
CA GLN A 61 -2.16 10.43 4.22
C GLN A 61 -3.03 9.78 3.16
N SER A 62 -2.42 8.93 2.34
CA SER A 62 -3.14 8.07 1.41
C SER A 62 -4.19 7.29 2.23
N PRO A 63 -5.38 6.98 1.70
CA PRO A 63 -6.47 6.34 2.44
C PRO A 63 -6.20 4.85 2.75
N VAL A 64 -5.03 4.53 3.31
CA VAL A 64 -4.55 3.16 3.59
C VAL A 64 -5.38 2.49 4.67
N VAL A 65 -6.04 3.25 5.55
CA VAL A 65 -6.83 2.68 6.66
C VAL A 65 -8.07 1.93 6.14
N ASN A 66 -8.64 2.33 5.00
CA ASN A 66 -9.82 1.66 4.43
C ASN A 66 -9.43 0.46 3.52
N ASP A 67 -8.16 0.36 3.12
CA ASP A 67 -7.70 -0.71 2.22
C ASP A 67 -7.72 -2.08 2.90
N HIS A 68 -7.47 -2.14 4.22
CA HIS A 68 -7.47 -3.41 4.95
C HIS A 68 -8.87 -4.01 5.04
N GLU A 69 -9.85 -3.25 5.53
CA GLU A 69 -11.24 -3.71 5.67
C GLU A 69 -11.82 -4.09 4.30
N ARG A 70 -11.59 -3.27 3.27
CA ARG A 70 -11.97 -3.58 1.89
C ARG A 70 -11.33 -4.87 1.38
N THR A 71 -10.04 -5.06 1.62
CA THR A 71 -9.34 -6.28 1.20
C THR A 71 -9.91 -7.50 1.92
N VAL A 72 -10.16 -7.42 3.22
CA VAL A 72 -10.76 -8.53 3.99
C VAL A 72 -12.14 -8.89 3.45
N SER A 73 -13.03 -7.90 3.28
CA SER A 73 -14.36 -8.15 2.71
C SER A 73 -14.30 -8.74 1.31
N CYS A 74 -13.40 -8.24 0.45
CA CYS A 74 -13.23 -8.80 -0.89
C CYS A 74 -12.71 -10.26 -0.85
N LEU A 75 -11.78 -10.59 0.05
CA LEU A 75 -11.31 -11.97 0.22
C LEU A 75 -12.41 -12.90 0.74
N GLU A 76 -13.28 -12.42 1.64
CA GLU A 76 -14.46 -13.15 2.13
C GLU A 76 -15.46 -13.40 1.01
N GLU A 77 -15.78 -12.38 0.20
CA GLU A 77 -16.68 -12.48 -0.94
C GLU A 77 -16.16 -13.46 -2.00
N LEU A 78 -14.87 -13.39 -2.35
CA LEU A 78 -14.24 -14.34 -3.27
C LEU A 78 -14.31 -15.79 -2.75
N ALA A 79 -14.14 -15.98 -1.44
CA ALA A 79 -14.20 -17.30 -0.81
C ALA A 79 -15.63 -17.86 -0.74
N GLU A 80 -16.61 -17.02 -0.39
CA GLU A 80 -18.02 -17.41 -0.31
C GLU A 80 -18.59 -17.77 -1.69
N SER A 81 -18.29 -16.94 -2.69
CA SER A 81 -18.71 -17.15 -4.09
C SER A 81 -17.96 -18.29 -4.77
N ARG A 82 -16.81 -18.71 -4.22
CA ARG A 82 -15.86 -19.63 -4.85
C ARG A 82 -15.50 -19.19 -6.26
N THR A 83 -15.24 -17.90 -6.45
CA THR A 83 -14.82 -17.39 -7.75
C THR A 83 -13.54 -18.10 -8.21
N GLU A 84 -13.57 -18.57 -9.45
CA GLU A 84 -12.45 -19.28 -10.06
C GLU A 84 -11.29 -18.32 -10.33
N LEU A 85 -10.08 -18.78 -10.03
CA LEU A 85 -8.85 -18.13 -10.43
C LEU A 85 -8.66 -18.31 -11.93
N ALA A 86 -8.47 -17.21 -12.65
CA ALA A 86 -8.34 -17.19 -14.10
C ALA A 86 -6.88 -17.04 -14.56
N ASP A 87 -6.06 -16.28 -13.82
CA ASP A 87 -4.65 -16.03 -14.17
C ASP A 87 -3.80 -15.79 -12.93
N VAL A 88 -2.53 -16.19 -13.00
CA VAL A 88 -1.50 -15.90 -11.98
C VAL A 88 -0.23 -15.46 -12.67
N ARG A 89 0.25 -14.27 -12.30
CA ARG A 89 1.45 -13.65 -12.84
C ARG A 89 2.45 -13.42 -11.71
N PRO A 90 3.38 -14.38 -11.47
CA PRO A 90 4.44 -14.20 -10.51
C PRO A 90 5.38 -13.06 -10.92
N GLY A 91 5.78 -12.22 -9.97
CA GLY A 91 6.75 -11.16 -10.21
C GLY A 91 8.14 -11.73 -10.48
N PRO A 92 8.95 -11.09 -11.33
CA PRO A 92 10.29 -11.59 -11.71
C PRO A 92 11.26 -11.73 -10.52
N LEU A 93 11.00 -11.02 -9.43
CA LEU A 93 11.79 -11.03 -8.19
C LEU A 93 10.98 -11.45 -6.95
N GLY A 94 9.77 -12.01 -7.13
CA GLY A 94 8.86 -12.32 -6.01
C GLY A 94 8.34 -11.08 -5.26
N THR A 95 8.51 -9.90 -5.85
CA THR A 95 8.16 -8.61 -5.24
C THR A 95 6.67 -8.31 -5.36
N LEU A 96 6.04 -8.70 -6.46
CA LEU A 96 4.64 -8.45 -6.72
C LEU A 96 4.09 -9.59 -7.57
N ASP A 97 3.19 -10.37 -6.99
CA ASP A 97 2.44 -11.37 -7.72
C ASP A 97 1.02 -10.85 -7.96
N VAL A 98 0.48 -11.08 -9.16
CA VAL A 98 -0.87 -10.63 -9.54
C VAL A 98 -1.74 -11.84 -9.84
N TYR A 99 -2.89 -11.91 -9.19
CA TYR A 99 -3.86 -12.99 -9.29
C TYR A 99 -5.15 -12.40 -9.84
N VAL A 100 -5.70 -12.98 -10.90
CA VAL A 100 -6.91 -12.50 -11.56
C VAL A 100 -7.97 -13.57 -11.42
N PHE A 101 -9.14 -13.17 -10.93
CA PHE A 101 -10.31 -14.03 -10.78
C PHE A 101 -11.28 -13.86 -11.95
N ALA A 102 -12.16 -14.84 -12.15
CA ALA A 102 -13.10 -14.89 -13.27
C ALA A 102 -14.13 -13.74 -13.26
N ASP A 103 -14.40 -13.15 -12.10
CA ASP A 103 -15.28 -11.98 -11.94
C ASP A 103 -14.58 -10.64 -12.28
N GLY A 104 -13.28 -10.69 -12.61
CA GLY A 104 -12.45 -9.52 -12.89
C GLY A 104 -11.66 -9.03 -11.68
N THR A 105 -11.91 -9.55 -10.48
CA THR A 105 -11.17 -9.18 -9.27
C THR A 105 -9.69 -9.49 -9.42
N THR A 106 -8.85 -8.57 -8.97
CA THR A 106 -7.40 -8.71 -8.95
C THR A 106 -6.86 -8.65 -7.53
N LEU A 107 -5.96 -9.58 -7.19
CA LEU A 107 -5.17 -9.53 -5.96
C LEU A 107 -3.71 -9.25 -6.30
N CYS A 108 -3.19 -8.18 -5.74
CA CYS A 108 -1.77 -7.83 -5.77
C CYS A 108 -1.12 -8.23 -4.45
N MET A 109 -0.12 -9.12 -4.49
CA MET A 109 0.53 -9.66 -3.29
C MET A 109 2.02 -9.34 -3.23
N THR A 110 2.49 -8.86 -2.07
CA THR A 110 3.89 -8.43 -1.87
C THR A 110 4.38 -8.73 -0.45
N PRO A 111 5.61 -9.27 -0.29
CA PRO A 111 6.25 -10.23 -1.18
C PRO A 111 5.46 -11.55 -1.15
N GLY A 112 5.32 -12.19 -2.30
CA GLY A 112 4.64 -13.47 -2.42
C GLY A 112 5.61 -14.65 -2.41
N HIS A 113 5.14 -15.84 -2.03
CA HIS A 113 5.94 -17.06 -2.11
C HIS A 113 5.95 -17.59 -3.55
N ARG A 114 7.05 -17.32 -4.26
CA ARG A 114 7.20 -17.61 -5.69
C ARG A 114 6.87 -19.06 -6.07
N GLU A 115 7.33 -20.05 -5.30
CA GLU A 115 7.07 -21.47 -5.59
C GLU A 115 5.56 -21.76 -5.62
N THR A 116 4.81 -21.16 -4.68
CA THR A 116 3.36 -21.34 -4.59
C THR A 116 2.63 -20.65 -5.74
N ALA A 117 3.07 -19.44 -6.11
CA ALA A 117 2.53 -18.73 -7.26
C ALA A 117 2.78 -19.49 -8.58
N GLU A 118 3.98 -20.06 -8.75
CA GLU A 118 4.33 -20.90 -9.89
C GLU A 118 3.49 -22.19 -9.94
N ARG A 119 3.23 -22.81 -8.77
CA ARG A 119 2.37 -24.01 -8.68
C ARG A 119 0.94 -23.72 -9.10
N LEU A 120 0.34 -22.63 -8.63
CA LEU A 120 -1.00 -22.22 -9.08
C LEU A 120 -1.02 -21.88 -10.57
N ALA A 121 -0.02 -21.14 -11.06
CA ALA A 121 0.09 -20.86 -12.49
C ALA A 121 0.24 -22.15 -13.33
N ALA A 122 0.94 -23.17 -12.81
CA ALA A 122 1.05 -24.47 -13.46
C ALA A 122 -0.28 -25.23 -13.47
N ALA A 123 -1.03 -25.20 -12.37
CA ALA A 123 -2.35 -25.83 -12.29
C ALA A 123 -3.34 -25.18 -13.27
N LEU A 124 -3.36 -23.85 -13.38
CA LEU A 124 -4.14 -23.14 -14.39
C LEU A 124 -3.78 -23.56 -15.81
N ARG A 125 -2.47 -23.69 -16.12
CA ARG A 125 -2.02 -24.20 -17.42
C ARG A 125 -2.40 -25.67 -17.67
N ALA A 126 -2.59 -26.45 -16.61
CA ALA A 126 -3.08 -27.83 -16.69
C ALA A 126 -4.62 -27.90 -16.87
N GLY A 127 -5.32 -26.77 -16.81
CA GLY A 127 -6.77 -26.69 -16.96
C GLY A 127 -7.54 -26.89 -15.64
N GLU A 128 -6.85 -26.83 -14.51
CA GLU A 128 -7.51 -26.79 -13.20
C GLU A 128 -8.11 -25.39 -12.95
N THR A 129 -9.13 -25.33 -12.10
CA THR A 129 -9.82 -24.09 -11.70
C THR A 129 -9.66 -23.85 -10.20
N PRO A 130 -8.52 -23.32 -9.74
CA PRO A 130 -8.32 -23.06 -8.32
C PRO A 130 -9.32 -22.03 -7.81
N VAL A 131 -9.80 -22.19 -6.58
CA VAL A 131 -10.70 -21.23 -5.94
C VAL A 131 -10.14 -20.81 -4.58
N LEU A 132 -10.37 -19.56 -4.18
CA LEU A 132 -10.03 -19.12 -2.83
C LEU A 132 -11.00 -19.79 -1.86
N LEU A 133 -10.47 -20.44 -0.82
CA LEU A 133 -11.26 -21.02 0.28
C LEU A 133 -11.38 -20.07 1.46
N GLY A 134 -10.46 -19.13 1.57
CA GLY A 134 -10.45 -18.14 2.64
C GLY A 134 -9.11 -17.41 2.70
N GLY A 135 -9.18 -16.19 3.22
CA GLY A 135 -8.03 -15.38 3.60
C GLY A 135 -8.14 -14.95 5.05
N SER A 136 -7.02 -14.88 5.75
CA SER A 136 -6.97 -14.34 7.11
C SER A 136 -5.79 -13.39 7.27
N GLY A 137 -6.00 -12.28 7.98
CA GLY A 137 -4.93 -11.37 8.38
C GLY A 137 -4.29 -11.82 9.70
N VAL A 138 -2.96 -11.90 9.76
CA VAL A 138 -2.20 -12.21 10.97
C VAL A 138 -1.06 -11.22 11.12
N SER A 139 -1.12 -10.37 12.16
CA SER A 139 -0.06 -9.40 12.50
C SER A 139 0.40 -8.52 11.32
N GLY A 140 -0.55 -8.12 10.46
CA GLY A 140 -0.29 -7.29 9.28
C GLY A 140 0.05 -8.04 8.00
N ALA A 141 0.30 -9.36 8.08
CA ALA A 141 0.44 -10.25 6.93
C ALA A 141 -0.90 -10.96 6.63
N TYR A 142 -0.94 -11.69 5.52
CA TYR A 142 -2.09 -12.46 5.05
C TYR A 142 -1.71 -13.92 4.82
N ALA A 143 -2.61 -14.81 5.20
CA ALA A 143 -2.59 -16.22 4.85
C ALA A 143 -3.81 -16.55 3.99
N LEU A 144 -3.58 -17.00 2.75
CA LEU A 144 -4.61 -17.37 1.78
C LEU A 144 -4.56 -18.88 1.53
N THR A 145 -5.72 -19.49 1.41
CA THR A 145 -5.85 -20.91 1.07
C THR A 145 -6.60 -21.07 -0.24
N PHE A 146 -5.98 -21.72 -1.22
CA PHE A 146 -6.61 -22.08 -2.49
C PHE A 146 -6.89 -23.57 -2.53
N ALA A 147 -8.08 -23.95 -2.99
CA ALA A 147 -8.33 -25.32 -3.43
C ALA A 147 -7.85 -25.47 -4.86
N CYS A 148 -7.19 -26.58 -5.17
CA CYS A 148 -6.68 -26.94 -6.48
C CYS A 148 -6.97 -28.42 -6.70
N GLY A 149 -8.15 -28.73 -7.24
CA GLY A 149 -8.67 -30.10 -7.28
C GLY A 149 -8.85 -30.69 -5.87
N GLU A 150 -8.11 -31.76 -5.56
CA GLU A 150 -8.10 -32.41 -4.24
C GLU A 150 -7.04 -31.85 -3.29
N GLU A 151 -6.15 -30.98 -3.78
CA GLU A 151 -5.07 -30.38 -2.99
C GLU A 151 -5.44 -28.98 -2.49
N SER A 152 -4.87 -28.59 -1.35
CA SER A 152 -4.90 -27.22 -0.86
C SER A 152 -3.53 -26.58 -0.97
N ILE A 153 -3.50 -25.36 -1.51
CA ILE A 153 -2.30 -24.55 -1.68
C ILE A 153 -2.38 -23.36 -0.73
N TYR A 154 -1.35 -23.17 0.10
CA TYR A 154 -1.30 -22.12 1.12
C TYR A 154 -0.28 -21.05 0.74
N ILE A 155 -0.70 -19.79 0.77
CA ILE A 155 0.14 -18.63 0.45
C ILE A 155 0.23 -17.72 1.67
N LEU A 156 1.45 -17.29 1.97
CA LEU A 156 1.72 -16.20 2.89
C LEU A 156 2.16 -14.97 2.07
N ALA A 157 1.63 -13.81 2.42
CA ALA A 157 2.00 -12.54 1.82
C ALA A 157 2.04 -11.45 2.90
N ASP A 158 3.04 -10.56 2.88
CA ASP A 158 3.09 -9.46 3.85
C ASP A 158 1.96 -8.44 3.59
N ARG A 159 1.56 -8.28 2.33
CA ARG A 159 0.47 -7.41 1.91
C ARG A 159 -0.34 -8.04 0.79
N VAL A 160 -1.64 -7.81 0.87
CA VAL A 160 -2.60 -8.12 -0.19
C VAL A 160 -3.38 -6.83 -0.44
N ILE A 161 -3.54 -6.48 -1.71
CA ILE A 161 -4.44 -5.42 -2.15
C ILE A 161 -5.42 -6.06 -3.11
N ALA A 162 -6.71 -5.96 -2.79
CA ALA A 162 -7.78 -6.42 -3.66
C ALA A 162 -8.39 -5.23 -4.42
N SER A 163 -8.60 -5.41 -5.73
CA SER A 163 -9.30 -4.43 -6.57
C SER A 163 -10.18 -5.16 -7.56
N LEU A 164 -11.45 -4.77 -7.62
CA LEU A 164 -12.41 -5.12 -8.66
C LEU A 164 -12.37 -4.09 -9.79
#